data_AF-A0A660SCG9-F1
#
_entry.id   AF-A0A660SCG9-F1
#
_cell.length_a   1.000
_cell.length_b   1.000
_cell.length_c   1.000
_cell.angle_alpha   90.00
_cell.angle_beta   90.00
_cell.angle_gamma   90.00
#
_symmetry.space_group_name_H-M   'P 1'
#
loop_
_entity.id
_entity.type
_entity.pdbx_description
1 polymer ?
#
loop_
_entity_poly.entity_id
_entity_poly.type
_entity_poly.pdbx_seq_one_letter_code
_entity_poly.pdbx_strand_id
1 'polypeptide(L)'
;AFATIGPGLLETRQVVEEGVIDKVGGRPLRIPPSPLLILLGATFLLLILLLPSRIAGYLGVLLWLSFFFIFDPINGRRGNRSIITEASRGKYHLLLSLLLAGIICGFLWEFWNYWARARWVYSLPYSFGPRIFEMPLFGYLGFPLLALEYFAFYSLSFGWKGGEDAHYND
;
A
#
# COMPACT_ATOMS: atom_id res chain seq x y z
N ALA A 1 -9.32 16.67 -6.12
CA ALA A 1 -7.88 16.36 -6.16
C ALA A 1 -7.56 14.97 -5.61
N PHE A 2 -8.08 14.53 -4.45
CA PHE A 2 -7.78 13.18 -3.91
C PHE A 2 -8.16 12.01 -4.84
N ALA A 3 -9.23 12.14 -5.63
CA ALA A 3 -9.73 11.08 -6.51
C ALA A 3 -8.74 10.68 -7.64
N THR A 4 -7.76 11.52 -7.98
CA THR A 4 -6.83 11.25 -9.09
C THR A 4 -5.54 10.52 -8.66
N ILE A 5 -5.26 10.45 -7.36
CA ILE A 5 -4.05 9.77 -6.85
C ILE A 5 -4.15 8.27 -7.09
N GLY A 6 -5.33 7.69 -6.90
CA GLY A 6 -5.56 6.26 -7.08
C GLY A 6 -5.23 5.77 -8.50
N PRO A 7 -5.87 6.33 -9.55
CA PRO A 7 -5.51 6.01 -10.93
C PRO A 7 -4.04 6.32 -11.24
N GLY A 8 -3.54 7.51 -10.85
CA GLY A 8 -2.15 7.88 -11.09
C GLY A 8 -1.13 6.92 -10.46
N LEU A 9 -1.45 6.37 -9.28
CA LEU A 9 -0.64 5.37 -8.61
C LEU A 9 -0.59 4.05 -9.40
N LEU A 10 -1.72 3.56 -9.91
CA LEU A 10 -1.77 2.30 -10.65
C LEU A 10 -1.04 2.40 -11.99
N GLU A 11 -1.17 3.55 -12.68
CA GLU A 11 -0.42 3.86 -13.90
C GLU A 11 1.08 3.95 -13.62
N THR A 12 1.48 4.70 -12.57
CA THR A 12 2.89 4.81 -12.17
C THR A 12 3.47 3.45 -11.82
N ARG A 13 2.71 2.61 -11.11
CA ARG A 13 3.07 1.23 -10.79
C ARG A 13 3.29 0.41 -12.07
N GLN A 14 2.45 0.55 -13.09
CA GLN A 14 2.64 -0.16 -14.35
C GLN A 14 3.92 0.28 -15.07
N VAL A 15 4.16 1.59 -15.18
CA VAL A 15 5.39 2.13 -15.79
C VAL A 15 6.63 1.66 -15.03
N VAL A 16 6.59 1.63 -13.70
CA VAL A 16 7.69 1.14 -12.86
C VAL A 16 7.92 -0.35 -13.04
N GLU A 17 6.85 -1.14 -13.08
CA GLU A 17 6.92 -2.60 -13.24
C GLU A 17 7.53 -2.97 -14.59
N GLU A 18 7.09 -2.32 -15.67
CA GLU A 18 7.58 -2.59 -17.03
C GLU A 18 8.98 -2.01 -17.29
N GLY A 19 9.30 -0.84 -16.71
CA GLY A 19 10.52 -0.10 -17.02
C GLY A 19 11.70 -0.31 -16.06
N VAL A 20 11.43 -0.66 -14.79
CA VAL A 20 12.45 -0.68 -13.72
C VAL A 20 12.49 -2.01 -12.99
N ILE A 21 11.33 -2.60 -12.70
CA ILE A 21 11.18 -3.77 -11.82
C ILE A 21 10.59 -4.93 -12.62
N ASP A 22 11.24 -5.31 -13.73
CA ASP A 22 10.82 -6.48 -14.51
C ASP A 22 11.26 -7.77 -13.81
N LYS A 23 10.32 -8.72 -13.65
CA LYS A 23 10.55 -10.10 -13.19
C LYS A 23 11.39 -10.25 -11.92
N VAL A 24 11.27 -9.32 -10.97
CA VAL A 24 11.94 -9.48 -9.67
C VAL A 24 11.27 -10.63 -8.89
N GLY A 25 12.04 -11.69 -8.72
CA GLY A 25 11.65 -12.89 -7.98
C GLY A 25 12.69 -13.28 -6.95
N GLY A 26 12.30 -14.16 -6.03
CA GLY A 26 13.17 -14.65 -4.98
C GLY A 26 12.57 -15.85 -4.27
N ARG A 27 13.05 -16.13 -3.06
CA ARG A 27 12.54 -17.26 -2.27
C ARG A 27 11.07 -17.02 -1.90
N PRO A 28 10.18 -18.01 -2.10
CA PRO A 28 8.81 -17.95 -1.60
C PRO A 28 8.74 -17.60 -0.10
N LEU A 29 7.90 -16.64 0.28
CA LEU A 29 7.64 -16.38 1.69
C LEU A 29 6.65 -17.39 2.25
N ARG A 30 6.94 -17.89 3.45
CA ARG A 30 5.94 -18.62 4.24
C ARG A 30 4.98 -17.62 4.84
N ILE A 31 3.81 -17.49 4.23
CA ILE A 31 2.75 -16.60 4.69
C ILE A 31 1.84 -17.36 5.67
N PRO A 32 1.45 -16.75 6.80
CA PRO A 32 0.44 -17.30 7.70
C PRO A 32 -0.93 -17.47 7.01
N PRO A 33 -1.83 -18.29 7.56
CA PRO A 33 -3.14 -18.51 6.96
C PRO A 33 -3.96 -17.21 6.92
N SER A 34 -4.74 -17.01 5.85
CA SER A 34 -5.49 -15.77 5.62
C SER A 34 -6.35 -15.31 6.80
N PRO A 35 -7.06 -16.19 7.57
CA PRO A 35 -7.80 -15.76 8.76
C PRO A 35 -6.93 -15.09 9.83
N LEU A 36 -5.68 -15.53 10.00
CA LEU A 36 -4.78 -14.95 10.98
C LEU A 36 -4.35 -13.53 10.57
N LEU A 37 -4.12 -13.32 9.27
CA LEU A 37 -3.81 -11.99 8.72
C LEU A 37 -5.02 -11.06 8.85
N ILE A 38 -6.22 -11.53 8.54
CA ILE A 38 -7.45 -10.75 8.70
C ILE A 38 -7.67 -10.40 10.18
N LEU A 39 -7.44 -11.34 11.10
CA LEU A 39 -7.53 -11.09 12.54
C LEU A 39 -6.50 -10.05 13.01
N LEU A 40 -5.27 -10.09 12.48
CA LEU A 40 -4.25 -9.09 12.74
C LEU A 40 -4.70 -7.70 12.28
N GLY A 41 -5.20 -7.61 11.04
CA GLY A 41 -5.73 -6.36 10.50
C GLY A 41 -6.92 -5.82 11.31
N ALA A 42 -7.86 -6.68 11.69
CA ALA A 42 -8.99 -6.32 12.53
C ALA A 42 -8.55 -5.85 13.92
N THR A 43 -7.52 -6.48 14.49
CA THR A 43 -6.94 -6.07 15.79
C THR A 43 -6.32 -4.69 15.70
N PHE A 44 -5.57 -4.37 14.63
CA PHE A 44 -5.05 -3.01 14.40
C PHE A 44 -6.18 -1.98 14.29
N LEU A 45 -7.26 -2.30 13.57
CA LEU A 45 -8.42 -1.41 13.46
C LEU A 45 -9.07 -1.16 14.82
N LEU A 46 -9.31 -2.23 15.59
CA LEU A 46 -9.90 -2.15 16.92
C LEU A 46 -9.03 -1.35 17.87
N LEU A 47 -7.70 -1.55 17.85
CA LEU A 47 -6.78 -0.77 18.67
C LEU A 47 -6.89 0.73 18.36
N ILE A 48 -6.98 1.12 17.08
CA ILE A 48 -7.12 2.52 16.69
C ILE A 48 -8.45 3.11 17.18
N LEU A 49 -9.54 2.35 17.12
CA LEU A 49 -10.88 2.80 17.53
C LEU A 49 -11.05 2.87 19.05
N LEU A 50 -10.40 1.98 19.79
CA LEU A 50 -10.55 1.87 21.25
C LEU A 50 -9.56 2.74 22.01
N LEU A 51 -8.43 3.12 21.41
CA LEU A 51 -7.43 3.94 22.07
C LEU A 51 -7.85 5.42 22.13
N PRO A 52 -7.45 6.15 23.18
CA PRO A 52 -7.69 7.58 23.28
C PRO A 52 -7.16 8.34 22.05
N SER A 53 -7.86 9.39 21.64
CA SER A 53 -7.53 10.21 20.46
C SER A 53 -6.07 10.72 20.46
N ARG A 54 -5.50 10.99 21.64
CA ARG A 54 -4.10 11.37 21.79
C ARG A 54 -3.13 10.29 21.30
N ILE A 55 -3.45 9.02 21.53
CA ILE A 55 -2.61 7.88 21.13
C ILE A 55 -2.95 7.49 19.69
N ALA A 56 -4.23 7.47 19.33
CA ALA A 56 -4.68 7.14 17.98
C ALA A 56 -4.04 8.02 16.89
N GLY A 57 -3.75 9.29 17.20
CA GLY A 57 -3.03 10.20 16.28
C GLY A 57 -1.63 9.73 15.87
N TYR A 58 -1.01 8.80 16.59
CA TYR A 58 0.29 8.20 16.25
C TYR A 58 0.18 6.90 15.42
N LEU A 59 -1.03 6.36 15.26
CA LEU A 59 -1.25 5.02 14.69
C LEU A 59 -1.61 5.03 13.20
N GLY A 60 -1.28 6.10 12.47
CA GLY A 60 -1.56 6.20 11.04
C GLY A 60 -1.00 5.03 10.22
N VAL A 61 0.22 4.59 10.53
CA VAL A 61 0.84 3.39 9.90
C VAL A 61 0.02 2.12 10.14
N LEU A 62 -0.50 1.94 11.36
CA LEU A 62 -1.33 0.79 11.70
C LEU A 62 -2.68 0.84 10.97
N LEU A 63 -3.21 2.04 10.70
CA LEU A 63 -4.46 2.20 9.96
C LEU A 63 -4.34 1.65 8.53
N TRP A 64 -3.31 2.08 7.80
CA TRP A 64 -3.08 1.60 6.44
C TRP A 64 -2.78 0.09 6.40
N LEU A 65 -1.94 -0.40 7.33
CA LEU A 65 -1.65 -1.83 7.44
C LEU A 65 -2.88 -2.65 7.82
N SER A 66 -3.78 -2.11 8.64
CA SER A 66 -5.01 -2.77 9.05
C SER A 66 -5.85 -3.15 7.84
N PHE A 67 -6.15 -2.17 6.98
CA PHE A 67 -6.95 -2.40 5.78
C PHE A 67 -6.24 -3.30 4.77
N PHE A 68 -4.92 -3.15 4.60
CA PHE A 68 -4.14 -4.05 3.77
C PHE A 68 -4.26 -5.52 4.21
N PHE A 69 -4.08 -5.79 5.52
CA PHE A 69 -4.20 -7.15 6.07
C PHE A 69 -5.63 -7.70 6.10
N ILE A 70 -6.64 -6.85 5.97
CA ILE A 70 -8.02 -7.29 5.76
C ILE A 70 -8.26 -7.62 4.29
N PHE A 71 -7.95 -6.70 3.38
CA PHE A 71 -8.34 -6.82 1.97
C PHE A 71 -7.48 -7.80 1.17
N ASP A 72 -6.15 -7.76 1.32
CA ASP A 72 -5.27 -8.55 0.45
C ASP A 72 -5.42 -10.07 0.66
N PRO A 73 -5.53 -10.60 1.90
CA PRO A 73 -5.81 -12.02 2.10
C PRO A 73 -7.19 -12.45 1.57
N ILE A 74 -8.20 -11.57 1.60
CA ILE A 74 -9.51 -11.84 1.01
C ILE A 74 -9.38 -11.95 -0.51
N ASN A 75 -8.59 -11.08 -1.15
CA ASN A 75 -8.29 -11.17 -2.58
C ASN A 75 -7.65 -12.51 -2.94
N GLY A 76 -6.64 -12.93 -2.19
CA GLY A 76 -5.99 -14.23 -2.40
C GLY A 76 -6.99 -15.40 -2.33
N ARG A 77 -7.92 -15.37 -1.37
CA ARG A 77 -8.98 -16.40 -1.26
C ARG A 77 -10.01 -16.36 -2.40
N ARG A 78 -10.26 -15.19 -2.99
CA ARG A 78 -11.19 -15.01 -4.12
C ARG A 78 -10.54 -15.23 -5.50
N GLY A 79 -9.24 -15.55 -5.53
CA GLY A 79 -8.45 -15.66 -6.77
C GLY A 79 -8.27 -14.32 -7.49
N ASN A 80 -8.40 -13.20 -6.79
CA ASN A 80 -8.06 -11.88 -7.33
C ASN A 80 -6.55 -11.64 -7.19
N ARG A 81 -6.02 -10.61 -7.85
CA ARG A 81 -4.63 -10.17 -7.64
C ARG A 81 -4.43 -9.84 -6.17
N SER A 82 -3.42 -10.45 -5.56
CA SER A 82 -3.06 -10.26 -4.15
C SER A 82 -1.56 -10.18 -4.04
N ILE A 83 -1.09 -9.16 -3.32
CA ILE A 83 0.34 -8.91 -3.09
C ILE A 83 0.94 -10.05 -2.26
N ILE A 84 0.22 -10.48 -1.22
CA ILE A 84 0.64 -11.56 -0.33
C ILE A 84 0.71 -12.90 -1.07
N THR A 85 -0.24 -13.15 -1.97
CA THR A 85 -0.26 -14.36 -2.80
C THR A 85 0.93 -14.39 -3.75
N GLU A 86 1.25 -13.28 -4.43
CA GLU A 86 2.43 -13.19 -5.29
C GLU A 86 3.74 -13.36 -4.50
N ALA A 87 3.85 -12.73 -3.33
CA ALA A 87 5.01 -12.88 -2.45
C ALA A 87 5.17 -14.33 -1.93
N SER A 88 4.05 -15.02 -1.66
CA SER A 88 4.07 -16.45 -1.29
C SER A 88 4.55 -17.37 -2.42
N ARG A 89 4.50 -16.91 -3.67
CA ARG A 89 5.03 -17.58 -4.86
C ARG A 89 6.46 -17.16 -5.19
N GLY A 90 7.05 -16.28 -4.38
CA GLY A 90 8.39 -15.71 -4.61
C GLY A 90 8.40 -14.64 -5.72
N LYS A 91 7.25 -14.13 -6.13
CA LYS A 91 7.13 -13.06 -7.12
C LYS A 91 6.99 -11.71 -6.40
N TYR A 92 7.99 -10.84 -6.52
CA TYR A 92 8.05 -9.57 -5.77
C TYR A 92 7.90 -8.33 -6.64
N HIS A 93 7.87 -8.46 -7.96
CA HIS A 93 7.70 -7.37 -8.91
C HIS A 93 6.50 -6.47 -8.56
N LEU A 94 5.32 -7.04 -8.27
CA LEU A 94 4.13 -6.27 -7.88
C LEU A 94 4.34 -5.45 -6.60
N LEU A 95 4.88 -6.09 -5.55
CA LEU A 95 5.13 -5.44 -4.26
C LEU A 95 6.10 -4.26 -4.43
N LEU A 96 7.25 -4.52 -5.05
CA LEU A 96 8.30 -3.51 -5.19
C LEU A 96 7.85 -2.36 -6.10
N SER A 97 7.09 -2.67 -7.16
CA SER A 97 6.53 -1.65 -8.06
C SER A 97 5.53 -0.75 -7.34
N LEU A 98 4.67 -1.32 -6.47
CA LEU A 98 3.74 -0.53 -5.65
C LEU A 98 4.47 0.34 -4.62
N LEU A 99 5.53 -0.18 -3.99
CA LEU A 99 6.33 0.58 -3.04
C LEU A 99 6.99 1.78 -3.73
N LEU A 100 7.63 1.56 -4.88
CA LEU A 100 8.30 2.62 -5.62
C LEU A 100 7.30 3.62 -6.23
N ALA A 101 6.18 3.14 -6.78
CA ALA A 101 5.10 4.01 -7.24
C ALA A 101 4.53 4.86 -6.10
N GLY A 102 4.36 4.28 -4.90
CA GLY A 102 3.95 5.02 -3.71
C GLY A 102 4.93 6.14 -3.36
N ILE A 103 6.25 5.89 -3.41
CA ILE A 103 7.28 6.92 -3.19
C ILE A 103 7.17 8.04 -4.24
N ILE A 104 7.09 7.67 -5.52
CA ILE A 104 7.02 8.64 -6.64
C ILE A 104 5.75 9.50 -6.50
N CYS A 105 4.59 8.87 -6.32
CA CYS A 105 3.33 9.58 -6.17
C CYS A 105 3.30 10.44 -4.89
N GLY A 106 3.91 9.97 -3.80
CA GLY A 106 4.06 10.75 -2.57
C GLY A 106 4.92 11.99 -2.76
N PHE A 107 6.03 11.86 -3.47
CA PHE A 107 6.88 12.98 -3.83
C PHE A 107 6.15 14.00 -4.72
N LEU A 108 5.47 13.53 -5.76
CA LEU A 108 4.70 14.40 -6.65
C LEU A 108 3.55 15.11 -5.93
N TRP A 109 2.86 14.39 -5.03
CA TRP A 109 1.84 14.96 -4.16
C TRP A 109 2.39 16.12 -3.33
N GLU A 110 3.49 15.90 -2.62
CA GLU A 110 4.10 16.93 -1.78
C GLU A 110 4.65 18.11 -2.60
N PHE A 111 5.21 17.82 -3.78
CA PHE A 111 5.64 18.84 -4.72
C PHE A 111 4.48 19.77 -5.13
N TRP A 112 3.34 19.23 -5.55
CA TRP A 112 2.18 20.05 -5.90
C TRP A 112 1.54 20.71 -4.70
N ASN A 113 1.49 20.01 -3.56
CA ASN A 113 0.96 20.54 -2.31
C ASN A 113 1.72 21.80 -1.87
N TYR A 114 3.05 21.81 -2.02
CA TYR A 114 3.89 22.94 -1.66
C TYR A 114 3.51 24.24 -2.40
N TRP A 115 3.20 24.13 -3.70
CA TRP A 115 2.83 25.27 -4.55
C TRP A 115 1.34 25.65 -4.47
N ALA A 116 0.50 24.81 -3.88
CA ALA A 116 -0.93 25.04 -3.82
C ALA A 116 -1.27 26.22 -2.88
N ARG A 117 -2.15 27.12 -3.33
CA ARG A 117 -2.65 28.23 -2.51
C ARG A 117 -3.48 27.73 -1.30
N ALA A 118 -4.13 26.58 -1.45
CA ALA A 118 -4.80 25.84 -0.38
C ALA A 118 -4.01 24.55 -0.08
N ARG A 119 -2.76 24.71 0.37
CA ARG A 119 -1.89 23.59 0.75
C ARG A 119 -2.36 22.90 2.02
N TRP A 120 -2.11 21.59 2.08
CA TRP A 120 -2.22 20.79 3.28
C TRP A 120 -1.05 21.09 4.20
N VAL A 121 -1.37 21.57 5.40
CA VAL A 121 -0.43 21.74 6.49
C VAL A 121 -0.63 20.58 7.45
N TYR A 122 0.40 19.74 7.60
CA TYR A 122 0.31 18.55 8.44
C TYR A 122 0.58 18.90 9.90
N SER A 123 -0.49 18.85 10.70
CA SER A 123 -0.38 18.90 12.17
C SER A 123 -0.05 17.51 12.71
N LEU A 124 1.18 17.04 12.48
CA LEU A 124 1.62 15.77 13.04
C LEU A 124 2.00 15.95 14.51
N PRO A 125 1.63 15.01 15.40
CA PRO A 125 1.99 15.08 16.80
C PRO A 125 3.50 14.83 17.04
N TYR A 126 4.24 14.50 15.98
CA TYR A 126 5.68 14.33 15.97
C TYR A 126 6.31 15.12 14.81
N SER A 127 7.46 15.73 15.07
CA SER A 127 8.32 16.36 14.06
C SER A 127 9.66 15.63 14.02
N PHE A 128 9.66 14.38 13.58
CA PHE A 128 10.90 13.62 13.44
C PHE A 128 11.61 13.96 12.14
N GLY A 129 12.76 14.64 12.26
CA GLY A 129 13.76 14.76 11.21
C GLY A 129 13.57 15.91 10.21
N PRO A 130 14.40 15.96 9.16
CA PRO A 130 14.31 16.98 8.11
C PRO A 130 12.99 16.84 7.36
N ARG A 131 12.44 18.00 6.98
CA ARG A 131 11.24 18.09 6.14
C ARG A 131 11.64 18.17 4.68
N ILE A 132 10.93 17.44 3.84
CA ILE A 132 10.96 17.63 2.38
C ILE A 132 9.59 18.20 2.03
N PHE A 133 9.57 19.45 1.56
CA PHE A 133 8.36 20.28 1.47
C PHE A 133 7.69 20.47 2.86
N GLU A 134 6.38 20.22 2.96
CA GLU A 134 5.62 20.40 4.20
C GLU A 134 5.64 19.14 5.09
N MET A 135 6.02 17.98 4.54
CA MET A 135 5.98 16.70 5.24
C MET A 135 7.34 16.28 5.85
N PRO A 136 7.37 15.76 7.09
CA PRO A 136 8.55 15.09 7.66
C PRO A 136 8.90 13.84 6.85
N LEU A 137 10.19 13.49 6.78
CA LEU A 137 10.66 12.32 6.01
C LEU A 137 9.94 11.01 6.40
N PHE A 138 9.68 10.80 7.69
CA PHE A 138 8.92 9.65 8.17
C PHE A 138 7.48 9.60 7.65
N GLY A 139 6.89 10.77 7.37
CA GLY A 139 5.57 10.85 6.77
C GLY A 139 5.52 10.20 5.38
N TYR A 140 6.62 10.26 4.62
CA TYR A 140 6.68 9.65 3.29
C TYR A 140 6.56 8.12 3.32
N LEU A 141 6.83 7.46 4.44
CA LEU A 141 6.61 6.02 4.61
C LEU A 141 5.11 5.65 4.55
N GLY A 142 4.22 6.63 4.74
CA GLY A 142 2.79 6.44 4.57
C GLY A 142 2.40 6.16 3.12
N PHE A 143 3.05 6.79 2.13
CA PHE A 143 2.64 6.62 0.72
C PHE A 143 2.85 5.21 0.18
N PRO A 144 3.99 4.52 0.42
CA PRO A 144 4.13 3.12 0.04
C PRO A 144 3.08 2.22 0.70
N LEU A 145 2.79 2.42 2.00
CA LEU A 145 1.79 1.61 2.70
C LEU A 145 0.38 1.86 2.17
N LEU A 146 0.04 3.13 1.92
CA LEU A 146 -1.20 3.53 1.26
C LEU A 146 -1.32 2.91 -0.13
N ALA A 147 -0.20 2.79 -0.87
CA ALA A 147 -0.22 2.16 -2.19
C ALA A 147 -0.59 0.67 -2.12
N LEU A 148 -0.07 -0.06 -1.12
CA LEU A 148 -0.43 -1.46 -0.89
C LEU A 148 -1.92 -1.60 -0.53
N GLU A 149 -2.39 -0.77 0.39
CA GLU A 149 -3.79 -0.74 0.80
C GLU A 149 -4.71 -0.44 -0.38
N TYR A 150 -4.41 0.63 -1.13
CA TYR A 150 -5.23 1.06 -2.26
C TYR A 150 -5.31 -0.03 -3.32
N PHE A 151 -4.20 -0.68 -3.64
CA PHE A 151 -4.18 -1.79 -4.57
C PHE A 151 -5.04 -2.96 -4.08
N ALA A 152 -4.91 -3.35 -2.80
CA ALA A 152 -5.70 -4.42 -2.22
C ALA A 152 -7.20 -4.09 -2.23
N PHE A 153 -7.57 -2.85 -1.89
CA PHE A 153 -8.94 -2.38 -1.99
C PHE A 153 -9.45 -2.43 -3.45
N TYR A 154 -8.70 -1.85 -4.39
CA TYR A 154 -9.07 -1.80 -5.80
C TYR A 154 -9.27 -3.21 -6.40
N SER A 155 -8.33 -4.12 -6.14
CA SER A 155 -8.42 -5.52 -6.57
C SER A 155 -9.66 -6.22 -6.01
N LEU A 156 -10.02 -5.91 -4.77
CA LEU A 156 -11.20 -6.47 -4.11
C LEU A 156 -12.51 -5.92 -4.69
N SER A 157 -12.57 -4.61 -4.90
CA SER A 157 -13.75 -3.91 -5.42
C SER A 157 -14.09 -4.32 -6.85
N PHE A 158 -13.08 -4.45 -7.71
CA PHE A 158 -13.27 -4.76 -9.13
C PHE A 158 -13.09 -6.24 -9.46
N GLY A 159 -12.75 -7.08 -8.48
CA GLY A 159 -12.52 -8.51 -8.70
C GLY A 159 -11.38 -8.77 -9.69
N TRP A 160 -10.34 -7.92 -9.67
CA TRP A 160 -9.27 -7.96 -10.67
C TRP A 160 -8.56 -9.31 -10.60
N LYS A 161 -8.77 -10.16 -11.60
CA LYS A 161 -8.13 -11.48 -11.66
C LYS A 161 -6.63 -11.34 -11.90
N GLY A 162 -5.86 -12.12 -11.14
CA GLY A 162 -4.45 -12.33 -11.46
C GLY A 162 -4.37 -12.98 -12.82
N GLY A 163 -3.46 -12.49 -13.68
CA GLY A 163 -3.19 -13.18 -14.93
C GLY A 163 -2.77 -14.60 -14.59
N GLU A 164 -3.46 -15.57 -15.19
CA GLU A 164 -3.01 -16.94 -15.22
C GLU A 164 -1.67 -16.96 -15.96
N ASP A 165 -0.56 -16.99 -15.22
CA ASP A 165 0.64 -17.60 -15.77
C ASP A 165 0.36 -19.11 -15.82
N ALA A 166 -0.10 -19.54 -16.99
CA ALA A 166 0.00 -20.86 -17.58
C ALA A 166 -0.53 -22.05 -16.75
N HIS A 167 -1.60 -22.66 -17.26
CA HIS A 167 -1.60 -24.11 -17.47
C HIS A 167 -0.19 -24.57 -17.91
N TYR A 168 0.59 -25.14 -17.00
CA TYR A 168 1.71 -26.01 -17.34
C TYR A 168 1.26 -27.45 -17.05
N ASN A 169 0.27 -27.88 -17.81
CA ASN A 169 0.07 -29.28 -18.14
C ASN A 169 0.30 -29.35 -19.64
N ASP A 170 1.52 -29.73 -20.02
CA ASP A 170 1.84 -30.68 -21.09
C ASP A 170 3.30 -31.14 -20.89
#